data_AF-U7PN64-F1
#
_entry.id   AF-U7PN64-F1
#
_cell.length_a   1.000
_cell.length_b   1.000
_cell.length_c   1.000
_cell.angle_alpha   90.00
_cell.angle_beta   90.00
_cell.angle_gamma   90.00
#
_symmetry.space_group_name_H-M   'P 1'
#
loop_
_entity.id
_entity.type
_entity.pdbx_description
1 polymer ?
#
loop_
_entity_poly.entity_id
_entity_poly.type
_entity_poly.pdbx_seq_one_letter_code
_entity_poly.pdbx_strand_id
1 'polypeptide(L)'
;MPSFFVPARSSRHRTACFALYKALVKRARLVPLPDHVAYRTPDKPYVHPIHRFVRHSFQQNRADTSPRLVFVALNAGYKFIQLLDAARTPESPAHKSIVSYLERRAPPTRPPKALRGKLERLEKERAKKERKAAREAGLDTTGDTDEFGRPRHPPVIVRRLVPNTEKVSHDGIRTQLYEYVPGAPSRPLSDIPGGVRPVPKFVTEATGIPFLRFGKPQPPILSRAIRLKGKKRRRRAQIASALIRDEMPFAGQEDTWEANLIRATMEEAAARKAAGEPKSEAAATFLQDVAEEPTYRSSIAVSIAYLNAQLNVETADMLARARGLLGIVDRERALAEKEEKQRQAEKQAGQTTE
;
A
#
# COMPACT_ATOMS: atom_id res chain seq x y z
N MET A 1 1.72 -15.90 27.20
CA MET A 1 1.94 -16.26 25.78
C MET A 1 3.39 -15.98 25.43
N PRO A 2 4.17 -16.91 24.86
CA PRO A 2 5.54 -16.61 24.46
C PRO A 2 5.51 -15.58 23.32
N SER A 3 6.11 -14.41 23.53
CA SER A 3 6.26 -13.40 22.49
C SER A 3 7.24 -13.93 21.45
N PHE A 4 6.76 -14.45 20.33
CA PHE A 4 7.61 -14.74 19.19
C PHE A 4 8.10 -13.41 18.61
N PHE A 5 9.30 -13.01 19.00
CA PHE A 5 9.99 -11.89 18.38
C PHE A 5 10.29 -12.26 16.93
N VAL A 6 9.52 -11.69 15.99
CA VAL A 6 9.82 -11.78 14.57
C VAL A 6 10.71 -10.58 14.22
N PRO A 7 12.01 -10.77 13.94
CA PRO A 7 12.95 -9.66 13.72
C PRO A 7 12.46 -8.69 12.63
N ALA A 8 11.88 -9.21 11.54
CA ALA A 8 11.36 -8.42 10.45
C ALA A 8 10.16 -7.50 10.80
N ARG A 9 9.43 -7.82 11.88
CA ARG A 9 8.30 -7.00 12.37
C ARG A 9 8.70 -6.03 13.47
N SER A 10 9.85 -6.23 14.10
CA SER A 10 10.36 -5.31 15.11
C SER A 10 10.97 -4.08 14.43
N SER A 11 10.38 -2.91 14.68
CA SER A 11 10.96 -1.63 14.24
C SER A 11 12.33 -1.40 14.89
N ARG A 12 12.48 -1.63 16.20
CA ARG A 12 13.74 -1.53 16.95
C ARG A 12 14.87 -2.34 16.31
N HIS A 13 14.58 -3.60 15.93
CA HIS A 13 15.56 -4.44 15.24
C HIS A 13 15.94 -3.88 13.87
N ARG A 14 14.96 -3.42 13.08
CA ARG A 14 15.21 -2.82 11.77
C ARG A 14 16.13 -1.59 11.90
N THR A 15 15.86 -0.70 12.86
CA THR A 15 16.69 0.48 13.14
C THR A 15 18.10 0.09 13.57
N ALA A 16 18.25 -0.85 14.51
CA ALA A 16 19.56 -1.35 14.94
C ALA A 16 20.37 -1.94 13.77
N CYS A 17 19.74 -2.74 12.91
CA CYS A 17 20.36 -3.30 11.71
C CYS A 17 20.76 -2.21 10.70
N PHE A 18 19.93 -1.18 10.51
CA PHE A 18 20.29 -0.05 9.65
C PHE A 18 21.42 0.80 10.23
N ALA A 19 21.45 1.02 11.54
CA ALA A 19 22.53 1.72 12.22
C ALA A 19 23.85 0.95 12.07
N LEU A 20 23.84 -0.37 12.30
CA LEU A 20 24.99 -1.24 12.10
C LEU A 20 25.45 -1.26 10.64
N TYR A 21 24.52 -1.36 9.68
CA TYR A 21 24.81 -1.28 8.26
C TYR A 21 25.49 0.05 7.91
N LYS A 22 24.91 1.19 8.29
CA LYS A 22 25.48 2.53 8.04
C LYS A 22 26.86 2.67 8.69
N ALA A 23 27.05 2.18 9.91
CA ALA A 23 28.33 2.23 10.62
C ALA A 23 29.42 1.40 9.91
N LEU A 24 29.10 0.19 9.45
CA LEU A 24 30.02 -0.66 8.67
C LEU A 24 30.40 0.00 7.35
N VAL A 25 29.44 0.60 6.65
CA VAL A 25 29.69 1.29 5.38
C VAL A 25 30.55 2.54 5.57
N LYS A 26 30.27 3.33 6.61
CA LYS A 26 31.06 4.51 6.96
C LYS A 26 32.51 4.13 7.25
N ARG A 27 32.74 3.09 8.06
CA ARG A 27 34.09 2.58 8.39
C ARG A 27 34.78 1.95 7.20
N ALA A 28 34.05 1.22 6.35
CA ALA A 28 34.61 0.58 5.16
C ALA A 28 35.23 1.59 4.18
N ARG A 29 34.65 2.80 4.06
CA ARG A 29 35.18 3.87 3.20
C ARG A 29 36.48 4.49 3.72
N LEU A 30 36.80 4.30 5.00
CA LEU A 30 38.01 4.83 5.63
C LEU A 30 39.19 3.87 5.51
N VAL A 31 38.97 2.65 5.02
CA VAL A 31 40.03 1.68 4.78
C VAL A 31 40.70 2.05 3.45
N PRO A 32 42.00 2.39 3.42
CA PRO A 32 42.70 2.58 2.16
C PRO A 32 42.65 1.26 1.39
N LEU A 33 42.39 1.28 0.09
CA LEU A 33 42.40 0.08 -0.73
C LEU A 33 43.31 0.29 -1.94
N PRO A 34 44.09 -0.72 -2.33
CA PRO A 34 44.93 -0.60 -3.52
C PRO A 34 44.08 -0.64 -4.79
N ASP A 35 44.54 0.06 -5.83
CA ASP A 35 43.78 0.31 -7.06
C ASP A 35 43.34 -0.96 -7.79
N HIS A 36 44.14 -2.03 -7.73
CA HIS A 36 43.81 -3.31 -8.39
C HIS A 36 42.58 -4.02 -7.79
N VAL A 37 42.20 -3.68 -6.57
CA VAL A 37 41.02 -4.24 -5.89
C VAL A 37 39.78 -3.36 -6.10
N ALA A 38 39.98 -2.08 -6.42
CA ALA A 38 38.91 -1.12 -6.68
C ALA A 38 38.29 -1.36 -8.08
N TYR A 39 37.56 -2.45 -8.25
CA TYR A 39 36.89 -2.75 -9.51
C TYR A 39 35.86 -1.64 -9.85
N ARG A 40 36.07 -0.92 -10.95
CA ARG A 40 35.09 -0.01 -11.54
C ARG A 40 34.37 -0.77 -12.65
N THR A 41 33.08 -1.03 -12.48
CA THR A 41 32.26 -1.53 -13.60
C THR A 41 31.95 -0.33 -14.52
N PRO A 42 32.23 -0.40 -15.84
CA PRO A 42 32.02 0.75 -16.73
C PRO A 42 30.59 1.29 -16.69
N ASP A 43 29.60 0.39 -16.58
CA ASP A 43 28.18 0.71 -16.67
C ASP A 43 27.50 1.02 -15.33
N LYS A 44 28.22 0.99 -14.20
CA LYS A 44 27.62 1.17 -12.87
C LYS A 44 28.37 2.21 -12.05
N PRO A 45 27.65 2.97 -11.19
CA PRO A 45 28.31 3.86 -10.24
C PRO A 45 29.33 3.07 -9.42
N TYR A 46 30.47 3.69 -9.14
CA TYR A 46 31.52 3.09 -8.33
C TYR A 46 30.95 2.69 -6.97
N VAL A 47 31.03 1.40 -6.65
CA VAL A 47 30.63 0.86 -5.35
C VAL A 47 31.87 0.29 -4.68
N HIS A 48 32.22 0.85 -3.52
CA HIS A 48 33.32 0.35 -2.70
C HIS A 48 33.24 -1.18 -2.53
N PRO A 49 34.33 -1.92 -2.73
CA PRO A 49 34.28 -3.38 -2.79
C PRO A 49 33.77 -4.00 -1.49
N ILE A 50 34.20 -3.46 -0.34
CA ILE A 50 33.71 -3.89 0.99
C ILE A 50 32.19 -3.63 1.14
N HIS A 51 31.67 -2.51 0.61
CA HIS A 51 30.24 -2.20 0.69
C HIS A 51 29.38 -3.26 0.01
N ARG A 52 29.84 -3.83 -1.10
CA ARG A 52 29.16 -4.94 -1.77
C ARG A 52 29.02 -6.16 -0.86
N PHE A 53 30.08 -6.53 -0.15
CA PHE A 53 30.05 -7.67 0.77
C PHE A 53 29.17 -7.42 1.98
N VAL A 54 29.23 -6.21 2.56
CA VAL A 54 28.33 -5.80 3.64
C VAL A 54 26.88 -5.91 3.19
N ARG A 55 26.53 -5.31 2.04
CA ARG A 55 25.17 -5.39 1.49
C ARG A 55 24.72 -6.82 1.25
N HIS A 56 25.59 -7.67 0.69
CA HIS A 56 25.27 -9.06 0.44
C HIS A 56 25.02 -9.84 1.74
N SER A 57 25.85 -9.63 2.76
CA SER A 57 25.68 -10.27 4.08
C SER A 57 24.33 -9.91 4.73
N PHE A 58 23.96 -8.62 4.74
CA PHE A 58 22.64 -8.20 5.25
C PHE A 58 21.48 -8.75 4.41
N GLN A 59 21.66 -8.91 3.10
CA GLN A 59 20.64 -9.52 2.24
C GLN A 59 20.46 -11.02 2.53
N GLN A 60 21.55 -11.75 2.80
CA GLN A 60 21.49 -13.16 3.18
C GLN A 60 20.73 -13.34 4.51
N ASN A 61 21.02 -12.49 5.48
CA ASN A 61 20.41 -12.59 6.81
C ASN A 61 18.95 -12.07 6.87
N ARG A 62 18.40 -11.58 5.76
CA ARG A 62 17.04 -10.98 5.73
C ARG A 62 15.94 -11.97 6.07
N ALA A 63 16.13 -13.25 5.75
CA ALA A 63 15.15 -14.31 6.02
C ALA A 63 15.34 -14.95 7.40
N ASP A 64 16.37 -14.56 8.15
CA ASP A 64 16.65 -15.15 9.46
C ASP A 64 15.60 -14.68 10.46
N THR A 65 14.85 -15.65 10.99
CA THR A 65 13.82 -15.42 12.00
C THR A 65 14.24 -15.91 13.39
N SER A 66 15.26 -16.77 13.47
CA SER A 66 15.76 -17.33 14.73
C SER A 66 16.54 -16.28 15.52
N PRO A 67 16.16 -16.01 16.79
CA PRO A 67 16.88 -15.06 17.66
C PRO A 67 18.37 -15.41 17.82
N ARG A 68 18.72 -16.70 17.82
CA ARG A 68 20.10 -17.17 17.94
C ARG A 68 20.93 -16.80 16.72
N LEU A 69 20.40 -17.02 15.51
CA LEU A 69 21.08 -16.66 14.26
C LEU A 69 21.26 -15.15 14.14
N VAL A 70 20.21 -14.39 14.49
CA VAL A 70 20.25 -12.92 14.49
C VAL A 70 21.30 -12.39 15.46
N PHE A 71 21.36 -12.92 16.68
CA PHE A 71 22.34 -12.49 17.67
C PHE A 71 23.78 -12.78 17.21
N VAL A 72 24.04 -13.97 16.68
CA VAL A 72 25.36 -14.35 16.14
C VAL A 72 25.76 -13.43 14.98
N ALA A 73 24.84 -13.14 14.07
CA ALA A 73 25.07 -12.25 12.94
C ALA A 73 25.35 -10.80 13.37
N LEU A 74 24.60 -10.27 14.34
CA LEU A 74 24.82 -8.93 14.90
C LEU A 74 26.18 -8.84 15.59
N ASN A 75 26.52 -9.84 16.43
CA ASN A 75 27.81 -9.89 17.11
C ASN A 75 28.97 -9.95 16.10
N ALA A 76 28.83 -10.73 15.02
CA ALA A 76 29.79 -10.73 13.92
C ALA A 76 29.93 -9.31 13.30
N GLY A 77 28.81 -8.61 13.07
CA GLY A 77 28.84 -7.23 12.57
C GLY A 77 29.59 -6.24 13.48
N TYR A 78 29.40 -6.33 14.80
CA TYR A 78 30.16 -5.50 15.75
C TYR A 78 31.65 -5.84 15.78
N LYS A 79 32.03 -7.11 15.60
CA LYS A 79 33.43 -7.51 15.43
C LYS A 79 34.02 -6.97 14.13
N PHE A 80 33.25 -6.96 13.03
CA PHE A 80 33.69 -6.36 11.76
C PHE A 80 33.90 -4.85 11.85
N ILE A 81 33.12 -4.15 12.68
CA ILE A 81 33.37 -2.75 13.00
C ILE A 81 34.79 -2.56 13.54
N GLN A 82 35.19 -3.37 14.52
CA GLN A 82 36.52 -3.30 15.15
C GLN A 82 37.62 -3.68 14.16
N LEU A 83 37.38 -4.71 13.34
CA LEU A 83 38.29 -5.14 12.29
C LEU A 83 38.54 -4.05 11.25
N LEU A 84 37.48 -3.34 10.83
CA LEU A 84 37.59 -2.23 9.87
C LEU A 84 38.30 -1.01 10.46
N ASP A 85 38.09 -0.73 11.75
CA ASP A 85 38.85 0.33 12.43
C ASP A 85 40.34 -0.02 12.54
N ALA A 86 40.69 -1.28 12.84
CA ALA A 86 42.07 -1.77 12.85
C ALA A 86 42.72 -1.86 11.46
N ALA A 87 41.93 -1.94 10.38
CA ALA A 87 42.40 -2.02 9.00
C ALA A 87 42.62 -0.66 8.33
N ARG A 88 42.40 0.45 9.05
CA ARG A 88 42.69 1.79 8.54
C ARG A 88 44.19 2.02 8.31
N THR A 89 45.04 1.34 9.09
CA THR A 89 46.49 1.37 8.89
C THR A 89 46.91 0.30 7.87
N PRO A 90 47.59 0.66 6.78
CA PRO A 90 47.92 -0.28 5.69
C PRO A 90 48.87 -1.40 6.13
N GLU A 91 49.67 -1.17 7.17
CA GLU A 91 50.62 -2.16 7.71
C GLU A 91 49.95 -3.21 8.61
N SER A 92 48.73 -2.93 9.09
CA SER A 92 48.02 -3.78 10.04
C SER A 92 47.73 -5.17 9.47
N PRO A 93 47.83 -6.24 10.29
CA PRO A 93 47.43 -7.58 9.88
C PRO A 93 45.96 -7.64 9.44
N ALA A 94 45.10 -6.80 10.02
CA ALA A 94 43.70 -6.69 9.62
C ALA A 94 43.57 -6.19 8.18
N HIS A 95 44.35 -5.18 7.78
CA HIS A 95 44.33 -4.66 6.41
C HIS A 95 44.76 -5.73 5.39
N LYS A 96 45.86 -6.45 5.65
CA LYS A 96 46.32 -7.57 4.82
C LYS A 96 45.26 -8.67 4.67
N SER A 97 44.56 -8.99 5.76
CA SER A 97 43.46 -9.97 5.73
C SER A 97 42.28 -9.53 4.85
N ILE A 98 41.92 -8.24 4.87
CA ILE A 98 40.86 -7.69 4.02
C ILE A 98 41.29 -7.72 2.56
N VAL A 99 42.48 -7.22 2.24
CA VAL A 99 42.97 -7.16 0.85
C VAL A 99 43.03 -8.57 0.24
N SER A 100 43.63 -9.53 0.94
CA SER A 100 43.68 -10.93 0.49
C SER A 100 42.29 -11.59 0.34
N TYR A 101 41.30 -11.18 1.14
CA TYR A 101 39.92 -11.65 1.00
C TYR A 101 39.23 -11.05 -0.23
N LEU A 102 39.47 -9.76 -0.50
CA LEU A 102 38.92 -9.06 -1.67
C LEU A 102 39.52 -9.60 -2.97
N GLU A 103 40.83 -9.84 -3.01
CA GLU A 103 41.53 -10.42 -4.16
C GLU A 103 40.98 -11.81 -4.50
N ARG A 104 40.83 -12.69 -3.50
CA ARG A 104 40.24 -14.04 -3.69
C ARG A 104 38.80 -14.03 -4.23
N ARG A 105 38.05 -12.94 -4.01
CA ARG A 105 36.63 -12.82 -4.39
C ARG A 105 36.36 -11.74 -5.44
N ALA A 106 37.40 -11.29 -6.15
CA ALA A 106 37.22 -10.38 -7.27
C ALA A 106 36.19 -10.98 -8.25
N PRO A 107 35.16 -10.22 -8.67
CA PRO A 107 34.19 -10.75 -9.61
C PRO A 107 34.87 -11.13 -10.93
N PRO A 108 34.50 -12.26 -11.58
CA PRO A 108 34.97 -12.53 -12.92
C PRO A 108 34.58 -11.36 -13.84
N THR A 109 35.52 -10.95 -14.69
CA THR A 109 35.41 -9.79 -15.59
C THR A 109 34.24 -9.87 -16.58
N ARG A 110 33.60 -11.05 -16.71
CA ARG A 110 32.38 -11.24 -17.52
C ARG A 110 31.15 -11.45 -16.62
N PRO A 111 30.00 -10.82 -16.94
CA PRO A 111 28.76 -11.11 -16.24
C PRO A 111 28.38 -12.59 -16.42
N PRO A 112 28.00 -13.32 -15.36
CA PRO A 112 27.66 -14.73 -15.45
C PRO A 112 26.46 -14.94 -16.38
N LYS A 113 26.51 -15.97 -17.24
CA LYS A 113 25.47 -16.30 -18.25
C LYS A 113 24.04 -16.27 -17.68
N ALA A 114 23.86 -16.66 -16.41
CA ALA A 114 22.57 -16.65 -15.72
C ALA A 114 21.91 -15.25 -15.62
N LEU A 115 22.71 -14.18 -15.51
CA LEU A 115 22.20 -12.81 -15.38
C LEU A 115 21.61 -12.31 -16.70
N ARG A 116 22.21 -12.71 -17.84
CA ARG A 116 21.71 -12.41 -19.19
C ARG A 116 20.32 -13.03 -19.41
N GLY A 117 20.16 -14.31 -19.05
CA GLY A 117 18.85 -14.99 -19.14
C GLY A 117 17.78 -14.37 -18.22
N LYS A 118 18.16 -13.80 -17.08
CA LYS A 118 17.23 -13.09 -16.19
C LYS A 118 16.75 -11.76 -16.77
N LEU A 119 17.65 -10.97 -17.36
CA LEU A 119 17.31 -9.71 -18.03
C LEU A 119 16.36 -9.95 -19.21
N GLU A 120 16.68 -10.91 -20.08
CA GLU A 120 15.82 -11.29 -21.22
C GLU A 120 14.43 -11.76 -20.77
N ARG A 121 14.33 -12.50 -19.66
CA ARG A 121 13.03 -12.88 -19.07
C ARG A 121 12.24 -11.67 -18.56
N LEU A 122 12.90 -10.73 -17.89
CA LEU A 122 12.25 -9.51 -17.36
C LEU A 122 11.74 -8.61 -18.50
N GLU A 123 12.51 -8.48 -19.57
CA GLU A 123 12.11 -7.73 -20.77
C GLU A 123 10.89 -8.37 -21.44
N LYS A 124 10.89 -9.70 -21.62
CA LYS A 124 9.73 -10.43 -22.16
C LYS A 124 8.47 -10.27 -21.28
N GLU A 125 8.62 -10.33 -19.96
CA GLU A 125 7.50 -10.11 -19.02
C GLU A 125 6.97 -8.66 -19.07
N ARG A 126 7.86 -7.67 -19.19
CA ARG A 126 7.47 -6.26 -19.34
C ARG A 126 6.72 -6.05 -20.66
N ALA A 127 7.24 -6.55 -21.78
CA ALA A 127 6.58 -6.50 -23.08
C ALA A 127 5.22 -7.21 -23.07
N LYS A 128 5.08 -8.35 -22.36
CA LYS A 128 3.81 -9.06 -22.20
C LYS A 128 2.79 -8.24 -21.38
N LYS A 129 3.24 -7.55 -20.33
CA LYS A 129 2.38 -6.64 -19.54
C LYS A 129 1.96 -5.41 -20.33
N GLU A 130 2.88 -4.81 -21.08
CA GLU A 130 2.60 -3.66 -21.94
C GLU A 130 1.63 -4.06 -23.07
N ARG A 131 1.83 -5.22 -23.71
CA ARG A 131 0.89 -5.75 -24.71
C ARG A 131 -0.48 -6.09 -24.12
N LYS A 132 -0.52 -6.62 -22.88
CA LYS A 132 -1.79 -6.87 -22.17
C LYS A 132 -2.47 -5.56 -21.79
N ALA A 133 -1.74 -4.56 -21.32
CA ALA A 133 -2.27 -3.24 -21.00
C ALA A 133 -2.76 -2.52 -22.25
N ALA A 134 -2.04 -2.61 -23.37
CA ALA A 134 -2.48 -2.11 -24.67
C ALA A 134 -3.72 -2.87 -25.18
N ARG A 135 -3.76 -4.20 -25.01
CA ARG A 135 -4.95 -5.00 -25.32
C ARG A 135 -6.12 -4.68 -24.39
N GLU A 136 -5.90 -4.37 -23.11
CA GLU A 136 -6.93 -3.96 -22.14
C GLU A 136 -7.41 -2.52 -22.40
N ALA A 137 -6.52 -1.62 -22.82
CA ALA A 137 -6.84 -0.25 -23.23
C ALA A 137 -7.59 -0.23 -24.58
N GLY A 138 -7.24 -1.14 -25.48
CA GLY A 138 -7.96 -1.42 -26.72
C GLY A 138 -8.92 -2.60 -26.60
N LEU A 139 -9.28 -3.05 -25.38
CA LEU A 139 -10.22 -4.16 -25.21
C LEU A 139 -11.60 -3.58 -25.44
N ASP A 140 -11.97 -3.56 -26.72
CA ASP A 140 -13.30 -3.81 -27.23
C ASP A 140 -14.33 -4.03 -26.11
N THR A 141 -14.89 -2.94 -25.61
CA THR A 141 -16.16 -2.92 -24.88
C THR A 141 -17.34 -3.22 -25.83
N THR A 142 -17.04 -3.67 -27.06
CA THR A 142 -17.93 -3.84 -28.21
C THR A 142 -19.17 -4.68 -27.94
N GLY A 143 -19.20 -5.48 -26.87
CA GLY A 143 -20.38 -6.24 -26.48
C GLY A 143 -21.49 -5.41 -25.82
N ASP A 144 -21.16 -4.39 -25.02
CA ASP A 144 -22.14 -3.78 -24.09
C ASP A 144 -22.07 -2.25 -24.06
N THR A 145 -21.32 -1.61 -24.95
CA THR A 145 -21.34 -0.15 -25.13
C THR A 145 -22.01 0.27 -26.44
N ASP A 146 -22.66 1.43 -26.44
CA ASP A 146 -23.20 2.12 -27.61
C ASP A 146 -22.06 2.77 -28.45
N GLU A 147 -22.43 3.41 -29.55
CA GLU A 147 -21.50 4.12 -30.46
C GLU A 147 -20.68 5.21 -29.76
N PHE A 148 -21.15 5.72 -28.62
CA PHE A 148 -20.49 6.75 -27.82
C PHE A 148 -19.69 6.18 -26.63
N GLY A 149 -19.55 4.85 -26.55
CA GLY A 149 -18.86 4.20 -25.43
C GLY A 149 -19.66 4.17 -24.12
N ARG A 150 -20.96 4.47 -24.14
CA ARG A 150 -21.84 4.39 -22.96
C ARG A 150 -22.41 2.98 -22.83
N PRO A 151 -22.64 2.47 -21.62
CA PRO A 151 -23.29 1.17 -21.44
C PRO A 151 -24.65 1.12 -22.17
N ARG A 152 -24.92 0.05 -22.93
CA ARG A 152 -26.19 -0.16 -23.66
C ARG A 152 -27.40 -0.18 -22.75
N HIS A 153 -27.21 -0.67 -21.52
CA HIS A 153 -28.24 -0.72 -20.51
C HIS A 153 -27.99 0.34 -19.44
N PRO A 154 -29.01 1.14 -19.06
CA PRO A 154 -28.86 2.07 -17.96
C PRO A 154 -28.49 1.31 -16.69
N PRO A 155 -27.62 1.87 -15.83
CA PRO A 155 -27.24 1.21 -14.59
C PRO A 155 -28.47 1.03 -13.70
N VAL A 156 -28.49 -0.06 -12.93
CA VAL A 156 -29.59 -0.39 -12.00
C VAL A 156 -29.94 0.79 -11.09
N ILE A 157 -28.93 1.51 -10.63
CA ILE A 157 -29.06 2.72 -9.81
C ILE A 157 -28.20 3.84 -10.38
N VAL A 158 -28.77 5.04 -10.46
CA VAL A 158 -28.12 6.28 -10.90
C VAL A 158 -27.94 7.19 -9.69
N ARG A 159 -26.80 7.88 -9.61
CA ARG A 159 -26.53 8.88 -8.57
C ARG A 159 -27.31 10.15 -8.89
N ARG A 160 -28.14 10.61 -7.96
CA ARG A 160 -28.88 11.86 -8.05
C ARG A 160 -28.46 12.78 -6.91
N LEU A 161 -28.26 14.06 -7.20
CA LEU A 161 -28.04 15.09 -6.17
C LEU A 161 -29.37 15.44 -5.53
N VAL A 162 -29.42 15.48 -4.20
CA VAL A 162 -30.64 15.80 -3.45
C VAL A 162 -30.79 17.33 -3.45
N PRO A 163 -31.89 17.89 -4.01
CA PRO A 163 -32.12 19.32 -4.02
C PRO A 163 -32.09 19.92 -2.60
N ASN A 164 -31.68 21.19 -2.48
CA ASN A 164 -31.66 21.94 -1.20
C ASN A 164 -30.76 21.36 -0.09
N THR A 165 -29.78 20.52 -0.45
CA THR A 165 -28.79 19.98 0.51
C THR A 165 -27.39 20.54 0.31
N GLU A 166 -27.26 21.59 -0.50
CA GLU A 166 -25.99 22.26 -0.75
C GLU A 166 -25.50 23.00 0.49
N LYS A 167 -24.27 22.69 0.89
CA LYS A 167 -23.53 23.38 1.95
C LYS A 167 -22.24 23.89 1.38
N VAL A 168 -21.98 25.18 1.56
CA VAL A 168 -20.71 25.81 1.21
C VAL A 168 -19.86 25.84 2.48
N SER A 169 -18.71 25.16 2.46
CA SER A 169 -17.71 25.26 3.52
C SER A 169 -17.15 26.69 3.57
N HIS A 170 -16.54 27.07 4.69
CA HIS A 170 -15.77 28.32 4.82
C HIS A 170 -14.73 28.48 3.68
N ASP A 171 -14.15 27.37 3.21
CA ASP A 171 -13.16 27.34 2.12
C ASP A 171 -13.78 27.45 0.71
N GLY A 172 -15.08 27.73 0.59
CA GLY A 172 -15.79 27.75 -0.70
C GLY A 172 -16.10 26.38 -1.29
N ILE A 173 -15.73 25.29 -0.61
CA ILE A 173 -16.02 23.92 -1.07
C ILE A 173 -17.52 23.64 -0.94
N ARG A 174 -18.18 23.43 -2.08
CA ARG A 174 -19.58 23.03 -2.16
C ARG A 174 -19.72 21.53 -1.95
N THR A 175 -20.49 21.15 -0.94
CA THR A 175 -20.87 19.77 -0.65
C THR A 175 -22.37 19.62 -0.81
N GLN A 176 -22.81 18.57 -1.50
CA GLN A 176 -24.22 18.27 -1.70
C GLN A 176 -24.47 16.80 -1.34
N LEU A 177 -25.58 16.53 -0.65
CA LEU A 177 -26.00 15.16 -0.40
C LEU A 177 -26.45 14.53 -1.72
N TYR A 178 -26.21 13.23 -1.86
CA TYR A 178 -26.64 12.46 -3.01
C TYR A 178 -27.33 11.19 -2.55
N GLU A 179 -28.24 10.74 -3.39
CA GLU A 179 -28.96 9.48 -3.23
C GLU A 179 -28.81 8.64 -4.49
N TYR A 180 -29.14 7.36 -4.37
CA TYR A 180 -29.21 6.45 -5.50
C TYR A 180 -30.67 6.16 -5.81
N VAL A 181 -31.07 6.47 -7.04
CA VAL A 181 -32.44 6.27 -7.55
C VAL A 181 -32.39 5.22 -8.65
N PRO A 182 -33.46 4.44 -8.87
CA PRO A 182 -33.46 3.46 -9.95
C PRO A 182 -33.24 4.12 -11.31
N GLY A 183 -32.34 3.55 -12.11
CA GLY A 183 -31.97 4.13 -13.41
C GLY A 183 -33.01 3.92 -14.51
N ALA A 184 -33.89 2.94 -14.34
CA ALA A 184 -34.98 2.63 -15.25
C ALA A 184 -36.26 2.33 -14.46
N PRO A 185 -37.45 2.58 -15.04
CA PRO A 185 -38.71 2.13 -14.45
C PRO A 185 -38.77 0.61 -14.39
N SER A 186 -39.58 0.09 -13.46
CA SER A 186 -39.90 -1.34 -13.37
C SER A 186 -40.52 -1.82 -14.68
N ARG A 187 -40.11 -3.01 -15.15
CA ARG A 187 -40.66 -3.59 -16.39
C ARG A 187 -42.16 -3.86 -16.24
N PRO A 188 -42.97 -3.64 -17.29
CA PRO A 188 -44.37 -4.04 -17.29
C PRO A 188 -44.49 -5.57 -17.24
N LEU A 189 -45.62 -6.09 -16.75
CA LEU A 189 -45.83 -7.53 -16.58
C LEU A 189 -45.75 -8.31 -17.90
N SER A 190 -46.12 -7.70 -19.02
CA SER A 190 -46.01 -8.25 -20.38
C SER A 190 -44.59 -8.66 -20.76
N ASP A 191 -43.59 -7.95 -20.23
CA ASP A 191 -42.18 -8.11 -20.61
C ASP A 191 -41.44 -9.06 -19.64
N ILE A 192 -42.13 -9.58 -18.62
CA ILE A 192 -41.55 -10.45 -17.61
C ILE A 192 -41.76 -11.92 -18.00
N PRO A 193 -40.68 -12.69 -18.26
CA PRO A 193 -40.80 -14.09 -18.60
C PRO A 193 -41.37 -14.89 -17.42
N GLY A 194 -42.38 -15.72 -17.68
CA GLY A 194 -43.03 -16.58 -16.69
C GLY A 194 -44.26 -15.98 -15.99
N GLY A 195 -44.69 -14.76 -16.35
CA GLY A 195 -45.94 -14.16 -15.87
C GLY A 195 -45.98 -13.82 -14.38
N VAL A 196 -44.84 -13.90 -13.68
CA VAL A 196 -44.68 -13.58 -12.26
C VAL A 196 -43.49 -12.66 -12.09
N ARG A 197 -43.71 -11.52 -11.41
CA ARG A 197 -42.66 -10.54 -11.12
C ARG A 197 -41.59 -11.09 -10.18
N PRO A 198 -40.31 -11.15 -10.61
CA PRO A 198 -39.23 -11.61 -9.75
C PRO A 198 -38.78 -10.49 -8.80
N VAL A 199 -39.00 -10.66 -7.49
CA VAL A 199 -38.52 -9.72 -6.47
C VAL A 199 -37.06 -10.05 -6.10
N PRO A 200 -36.07 -9.16 -6.36
CA PRO A 200 -34.69 -9.40 -6.02
C PRO A 200 -34.46 -9.36 -4.50
N LYS A 201 -33.48 -10.13 -4.02
CA LYS A 201 -33.09 -10.13 -2.61
C LYS A 201 -31.96 -9.13 -2.37
N PHE A 202 -32.18 -8.19 -1.45
CA PHE A 202 -31.13 -7.31 -0.95
C PHE A 202 -30.16 -8.11 -0.06
N VAL A 203 -28.86 -8.07 -0.39
CA VAL A 203 -27.82 -8.76 0.38
C VAL A 203 -26.65 -7.81 0.60
N THR A 204 -26.07 -7.90 1.80
CA THR A 204 -24.84 -7.18 2.14
C THR A 204 -23.74 -8.20 2.41
N GLU A 205 -22.58 -7.99 1.78
CA GLU A 205 -21.39 -8.81 2.02
C GLU A 205 -20.75 -8.48 3.37
N ALA A 206 -19.88 -9.35 3.92
CA ALA A 206 -19.13 -9.07 5.16
C ALA A 206 -18.29 -7.78 5.13
N THR A 207 -17.99 -7.25 3.94
CA THR A 207 -17.28 -5.97 3.77
C THR A 207 -18.19 -4.73 3.77
N GLY A 208 -19.51 -4.93 3.84
CA GLY A 208 -20.53 -3.87 3.80
C GLY A 208 -21.00 -3.49 2.39
N ILE A 209 -20.56 -4.18 1.34
CA ILE A 209 -20.94 -3.86 -0.05
C ILE A 209 -22.39 -4.33 -0.29
N PRO A 210 -23.33 -3.42 -0.63
CA PRO A 210 -24.70 -3.78 -0.93
C PRO A 210 -24.84 -4.24 -2.39
N PHE A 211 -25.65 -5.27 -2.63
CA PHE A 211 -25.99 -5.74 -3.96
C PHE A 211 -27.33 -6.49 -3.98
N LEU A 212 -27.91 -6.63 -5.17
CA LEU A 212 -29.14 -7.40 -5.39
C LEU A 212 -28.81 -8.80 -5.93
N ARG A 213 -29.55 -9.80 -5.46
CA ARG A 213 -29.52 -11.17 -5.99
C ARG A 213 -30.85 -11.50 -6.66
N PHE A 214 -30.79 -11.90 -7.93
CA PHE A 214 -31.96 -12.34 -8.69
C PHE A 214 -32.20 -13.87 -8.62
N GLY A 215 -31.18 -14.66 -8.27
CA GLY A 215 -31.28 -16.12 -8.22
C GLY A 215 -30.14 -16.78 -7.46
N LYS A 216 -30.19 -18.12 -7.33
CA LYS A 216 -29.14 -18.97 -6.74
C LYS A 216 -28.70 -20.02 -7.79
N PRO A 217 -27.39 -20.30 -7.95
CA PRO A 217 -26.24 -19.64 -7.32
C PRO A 217 -26.00 -18.21 -7.85
N GLN A 218 -25.17 -17.43 -7.16
CA GLN A 218 -24.82 -16.08 -7.61
C GLN A 218 -24.00 -16.14 -8.92
N PRO A 219 -24.26 -15.25 -9.91
CA PRO A 219 -23.47 -15.20 -11.13
C PRO A 219 -21.97 -15.01 -10.85
N PRO A 220 -21.07 -15.81 -11.47
CA PRO A 220 -19.63 -15.75 -11.20
C PRO A 220 -19.00 -14.37 -11.43
N ILE A 221 -19.49 -13.62 -12.42
CA ILE A 221 -19.02 -12.27 -12.75
C ILE A 221 -19.30 -11.30 -11.60
N LEU A 222 -20.52 -11.33 -11.06
CA LEU A 222 -20.92 -10.50 -9.91
C LEU A 222 -20.13 -10.88 -8.66
N SER A 223 -19.98 -12.18 -8.40
CA SER A 223 -19.17 -12.68 -7.28
C SER A 223 -17.71 -12.18 -7.38
N ARG A 224 -17.10 -12.25 -8.57
CA ARG A 224 -15.76 -11.71 -8.82
C ARG A 224 -15.68 -10.21 -8.57
N ALA A 225 -16.65 -9.43 -9.06
CA ALA A 225 -16.69 -7.98 -8.87
C ALA A 225 -16.77 -7.61 -7.37
N ILE A 226 -17.65 -8.26 -6.61
CA ILE A 226 -17.79 -8.06 -5.16
C ILE A 226 -16.49 -8.41 -4.43
N ARG A 227 -15.86 -9.54 -4.78
CA ARG A 227 -14.56 -9.94 -4.19
C ARG A 227 -13.46 -8.92 -4.47
N LEU A 228 -13.38 -8.39 -5.69
CA LEU A 228 -12.37 -7.39 -6.04
C LEU A 228 -12.58 -6.09 -5.26
N LYS A 229 -13.82 -5.61 -5.19
CA LYS A 229 -14.17 -4.41 -4.42
C LYS A 229 -13.91 -4.61 -2.91
N GLY A 230 -14.32 -5.76 -2.37
CA GLY A 230 -14.07 -6.14 -0.98
C GLY A 230 -12.58 -6.25 -0.65
N LYS A 231 -11.77 -6.82 -1.56
CA LYS A 231 -10.30 -6.90 -1.40
C LYS A 231 -9.65 -5.52 -1.34
N LYS A 232 -10.08 -4.58 -2.19
CA LYS A 232 -9.56 -3.20 -2.19
C LYS A 232 -9.87 -2.49 -0.87
N ARG A 233 -11.11 -2.59 -0.39
CA ARG A 233 -11.53 -2.02 0.91
C ARG A 233 -10.76 -2.66 2.06
N ARG A 234 -10.66 -3.99 2.10
CA ARG A 234 -9.90 -4.73 3.12
C ARG A 234 -8.45 -4.28 3.17
N ARG A 235 -7.81 -4.08 2.01
CA ARG A 235 -6.42 -3.60 1.94
C ARG A 235 -6.27 -2.23 2.58
N ARG A 236 -7.17 -1.28 2.31
CA ARG A 236 -7.11 0.06 2.94
C ARG A 236 -7.31 -0.01 4.45
N ALA A 237 -8.30 -0.77 4.92
CA ALA A 237 -8.54 -0.97 6.35
C ALA A 237 -7.33 -1.62 7.06
N GLN A 238 -6.67 -2.58 6.40
CA GLN A 238 -5.44 -3.19 6.92
C GLN A 238 -4.29 -2.19 7.00
N ILE A 239 -4.09 -1.35 5.99
CA ILE A 239 -3.06 -0.30 6.01
C ILE A 239 -3.35 0.69 7.14
N ALA A 240 -4.58 1.20 7.25
CA ALA A 240 -4.96 2.11 8.34
C ALA A 240 -4.73 1.47 9.71
N SER A 241 -5.11 0.20 9.89
CA SER A 241 -4.89 -0.52 11.15
C SER A 241 -3.40 -0.70 11.48
N ALA A 242 -2.57 -1.01 10.49
CA ALA A 242 -1.13 -1.14 10.67
C ALA A 242 -0.47 0.20 11.01
N LEU A 243 -0.89 1.28 10.35
CA LEU A 243 -0.40 2.63 10.67
C LEU A 243 -0.73 3.02 12.11
N ILE A 244 -1.95 2.74 12.58
CA ILE A 244 -2.38 3.07 13.95
C ILE A 244 -1.63 2.21 14.99
N ARG A 245 -1.55 0.90 14.76
CA ARG A 245 -1.06 -0.05 15.77
C ARG A 245 0.46 -0.08 15.87
N ASP A 246 1.13 -0.09 14.73
CA ASP A 246 2.55 -0.41 14.65
C ASP A 246 3.36 0.86 14.36
N GLU A 247 2.96 1.63 13.34
CA GLU A 247 3.76 2.78 12.88
C GLU A 247 3.59 4.02 13.77
N MET A 248 2.40 4.32 14.30
CA MET A 248 2.17 5.51 15.14
C MET A 248 2.98 5.48 16.45
N PRO A 249 3.03 4.37 17.23
CA PRO A 249 3.87 4.30 18.42
C PRO A 249 5.37 4.30 18.09
N PHE A 250 5.75 3.78 16.92
CA PHE A 250 7.13 3.82 16.45
C PHE A 250 7.54 5.24 16.06
N ALA A 251 6.69 5.94 15.31
CA ALA A 251 6.93 7.32 14.93
C ALA A 251 7.09 8.21 16.17
N GLY A 252 6.26 8.03 17.20
CA GLY A 252 6.45 8.73 18.47
C GLY A 252 7.80 8.47 19.15
N GLN A 253 8.37 7.26 19.00
CA GLN A 253 9.73 6.97 19.50
C GLN A 253 10.80 7.65 18.64
N GLU A 254 10.61 7.68 17.33
CA GLU A 254 11.52 8.41 16.43
C GLU A 254 11.50 9.91 16.73
N ASP A 255 10.33 10.51 16.94
CA ASP A 255 10.21 11.92 17.32
C ASP A 255 10.96 12.22 18.63
N THR A 256 10.85 11.33 19.62
CA THR A 256 11.63 11.49 20.87
C THR A 256 13.13 11.37 20.63
N TRP A 257 13.55 10.56 19.66
CA TRP A 257 14.95 10.45 19.28
C TRP A 257 15.44 11.71 18.54
N GLU A 258 14.65 12.26 17.61
CA GLU A 258 14.91 13.53 16.94
C GLU A 258 15.02 14.68 17.95
N ALA A 259 14.09 14.78 18.91
CA ALA A 259 14.15 15.77 19.97
C ALA A 259 15.44 15.66 20.82
N ASN A 260 15.90 14.44 21.08
CA ASN A 260 17.16 14.21 21.78
C ASN A 260 18.38 14.62 20.95
N LEU A 261 18.36 14.40 19.63
CA LEU A 261 19.42 14.89 18.74
C LEU A 261 19.47 16.41 18.72
N ILE A 262 18.34 17.08 18.55
CA ILE A 262 18.24 18.55 18.58
C ILE A 262 18.83 19.07 19.89
N ARG A 263 18.41 18.52 21.03
CA ARG A 263 18.94 18.90 22.34
C ARG A 263 20.46 18.73 22.41
N ALA A 264 21.00 17.58 22.00
CA ALA A 264 22.43 17.33 22.00
C ALA A 264 23.19 18.32 21.10
N THR A 265 22.67 18.62 19.91
CA THR A 265 23.30 19.61 19.01
C THR A 265 23.25 21.03 19.58
N MET A 266 22.19 21.39 20.30
CA MET A 266 22.08 22.68 21.00
C MET A 266 23.05 22.78 22.18
N GLU A 267 23.18 21.70 22.96
CA GLU A 267 24.15 21.61 24.06
C GLU A 267 25.59 21.70 23.55
N GLU A 268 25.92 21.00 22.46
CA GLU A 268 27.22 21.12 21.79
C GLU A 268 27.47 22.55 21.28
N ALA A 269 26.48 23.16 20.62
CA ALA A 269 26.60 24.54 20.14
C ALA A 269 26.79 25.54 21.29
N ALA A 270 26.10 25.34 22.42
CA ALA A 270 26.27 26.15 23.62
C ALA A 270 27.65 25.97 24.26
N ALA A 271 28.16 24.74 24.33
CA ALA A 271 29.50 24.44 24.83
C ALA A 271 30.58 25.08 23.94
N ARG A 272 30.44 24.99 22.62
CA ARG A 272 31.34 25.66 21.65
C ARG A 272 31.32 27.17 21.81
N LYS A 273 30.13 27.75 21.99
CA LYS A 273 29.99 29.19 22.27
C LYS A 273 30.67 29.57 23.59
N ALA A 274 30.53 28.77 24.64
CA ALA A 274 31.21 28.99 25.92
C ALA A 274 32.75 28.87 25.80
N ALA A 275 33.25 28.01 24.91
CA ALA A 275 34.66 27.88 24.58
C ALA A 275 35.19 28.98 23.62
N GLY A 276 34.35 29.93 23.20
CA GLY A 276 34.73 31.00 22.27
C GLY A 276 34.89 30.57 20.82
N GLU A 277 34.41 29.38 20.46
CA GLU A 277 34.46 28.89 19.09
C GLU A 277 33.42 29.60 18.18
N PRO A 278 33.72 29.79 16.88
CA PRO A 278 32.77 30.35 15.95
C PRO A 278 31.51 29.49 15.84
N LYS A 279 30.36 30.14 15.63
CA LYS A 279 29.10 29.43 15.38
C LYS A 279 29.25 28.53 14.16
N SER A 280 28.92 27.25 14.33
CA SER A 280 28.89 26.31 13.20
C SER A 280 27.65 26.60 12.35
N GLU A 281 27.87 27.11 11.14
CA GLU A 281 26.80 27.30 10.15
C GLU A 281 26.08 25.98 9.85
N ALA A 282 26.83 24.89 9.70
CA ALA A 282 26.25 23.57 9.44
C ALA A 282 25.30 23.10 10.56
N ALA A 283 25.64 23.34 11.84
CA ALA A 283 24.76 23.02 12.95
C ALA A 283 23.52 23.93 12.98
N ALA A 284 23.69 25.22 12.67
CA ALA A 284 22.57 26.16 12.59
C ALA A 284 21.60 25.79 11.46
N THR A 285 22.11 25.45 10.27
CA THR A 285 21.30 24.97 9.12
C THR A 285 20.59 23.67 9.47
N PHE A 286 21.28 22.69 10.06
CA PHE A 286 20.65 21.44 10.49
C PHE A 286 19.49 21.68 11.48
N LEU A 287 19.69 22.56 12.46
CA LEU A 287 18.67 22.90 13.45
C LEU A 287 17.47 23.60 12.81
N GLN A 288 17.71 24.47 11.83
CA GLN A 288 16.64 25.12 11.07
C GLN A 288 15.83 24.11 10.24
N ASP A 289 16.52 23.26 9.47
CA ASP A 289 15.88 22.26 8.61
C ASP A 289 14.97 21.33 9.43
N VAL A 290 15.47 20.83 10.56
CA VAL A 290 14.71 19.92 11.43
C VAL A 290 13.54 20.63 12.13
N ALA A 291 13.66 21.92 12.45
CA ALA A 291 12.59 22.68 13.09
C ALA A 291 11.40 22.97 12.14
N GLU A 292 11.65 23.06 10.84
CA GLU A 292 10.62 23.29 9.82
C GLU A 292 9.91 22.01 9.37
N GLU A 293 10.54 20.83 9.54
CA GLU A 293 9.97 19.57 9.09
C GLU A 293 8.83 19.05 10.01
N PRO A 294 7.72 18.54 9.42
CA PRO A 294 6.67 17.92 10.20
C PRO A 294 7.20 16.65 10.87
N THR A 295 7.04 16.56 12.18
CA THR A 295 7.37 15.39 13.00
C THR A 295 6.89 14.09 12.37
N TYR A 296 7.68 13.01 12.42
CA TYR A 296 7.33 11.75 11.74
C TYR A 296 5.95 11.24 12.16
N ARG A 297 5.59 11.30 13.45
CA ARG A 297 4.24 10.92 13.90
C ARG A 297 3.13 11.77 13.29
N SER A 298 3.39 13.06 13.04
CA SER A 298 2.42 13.94 12.38
C SER A 298 2.13 13.48 10.95
N SER A 299 3.15 13.07 10.19
CA SER A 299 3.00 12.52 8.84
C SER A 299 2.16 11.23 8.81
N ILE A 300 2.32 10.37 9.82
CA ILE A 300 1.52 9.16 10.00
C ILE A 300 0.08 9.52 10.36
N ALA A 301 -0.13 10.51 11.23
CA ALA A 301 -1.47 10.98 11.61
C ALA A 301 -2.23 11.53 10.39
N VAL A 302 -1.59 12.33 9.54
CA VAL A 302 -2.16 12.82 8.28
C VAL A 302 -2.54 11.65 7.36
N SER A 303 -1.65 10.66 7.22
CA SER A 303 -1.90 9.47 6.40
C SER A 303 -3.10 8.65 6.91
N ILE A 304 -3.24 8.51 8.23
CA ILE A 304 -4.38 7.85 8.87
C ILE A 304 -5.67 8.64 8.63
N ALA A 305 -5.64 9.96 8.81
CA ALA A 305 -6.78 10.83 8.58
C ALA A 305 -7.28 10.73 7.12
N TYR A 306 -6.35 10.75 6.15
CA TYR A 306 -6.67 10.57 4.74
C TYR A 306 -7.33 9.22 4.44
N LEU A 307 -6.76 8.12 4.95
CA LEU A 307 -7.33 6.78 4.74
C LEU A 307 -8.70 6.63 5.40
N ASN A 308 -8.89 7.19 6.60
CA ASN A 308 -10.18 7.19 7.28
C ASN A 308 -11.21 8.03 6.53
N ALA A 309 -10.84 9.21 6.02
CA ALA A 309 -11.72 10.01 5.18
C ALA A 309 -12.16 9.24 3.92
N GLN A 310 -11.24 8.56 3.23
CA GLN A 310 -11.58 7.69 2.10
C GLN A 310 -12.55 6.56 2.49
N LEU A 311 -12.30 5.89 3.61
CA LEU A 311 -13.18 4.82 4.10
C LEU A 311 -14.56 5.34 4.50
N ASN A 312 -14.64 6.55 5.05
CA ASN A 312 -15.89 7.21 5.40
C ASN A 312 -16.70 7.58 4.16
N VAL A 313 -16.06 8.16 3.13
CA VAL A 313 -16.69 8.45 1.84
C VAL A 313 -17.22 7.17 1.19
N GLU A 314 -16.43 6.09 1.18
CA GLU A 314 -16.88 4.79 0.65
C GLU A 314 -18.04 4.22 1.45
N THR A 315 -18.05 4.39 2.77
CA THR A 315 -19.13 3.89 3.64
C THR A 315 -20.42 4.68 3.42
N ALA A 316 -20.34 6.01 3.32
CA ALA A 316 -21.48 6.86 2.97
C ALA A 316 -22.05 6.51 1.58
N ASP A 317 -21.20 6.31 0.57
CA ASP A 317 -21.61 5.85 -0.76
C ASP A 317 -22.33 4.50 -0.70
N MET A 318 -21.79 3.53 0.06
CA MET A 318 -22.43 2.23 0.24
C MET A 318 -23.78 2.33 0.93
N LEU A 319 -23.92 3.17 1.96
CA LEU A 319 -25.21 3.39 2.62
C LEU A 319 -26.23 4.04 1.67
N ALA A 320 -25.82 5.02 0.87
CA ALA A 320 -26.67 5.64 -0.13
C ALA A 320 -27.13 4.60 -1.18
N ARG A 321 -26.23 3.74 -1.67
CA ARG A 321 -26.57 2.64 -2.59
C ARG A 321 -27.51 1.64 -1.94
N ALA A 322 -27.27 1.28 -0.68
CA ALA A 322 -28.10 0.35 0.06
C ALA A 322 -29.55 0.83 0.12
N ARG A 323 -29.77 2.11 0.47
CA ARG A 323 -31.10 2.74 0.46
C ARG A 323 -31.75 2.71 -0.92
N GLY A 324 -30.99 3.07 -1.96
CA GLY A 324 -31.50 3.04 -3.34
C GLY A 324 -31.89 1.63 -3.80
N LEU A 325 -31.07 0.62 -3.50
CA LEU A 325 -31.35 -0.77 -3.84
C LEU A 325 -32.52 -1.34 -3.03
N LEU A 326 -32.63 -1.00 -1.75
CA LEU A 326 -33.77 -1.41 -0.92
C LEU A 326 -35.07 -0.81 -1.46
N GLY A 327 -35.05 0.47 -1.84
CA GLY A 327 -36.19 1.11 -2.50
C GLY A 327 -36.61 0.45 -3.82
N ILE A 328 -35.71 -0.23 -4.54
CA ILE A 328 -36.07 -1.07 -5.70
C ILE A 328 -36.81 -2.32 -5.23
N VAL A 329 -36.28 -3.02 -4.23
CA VAL A 329 -36.91 -4.24 -3.69
C VAL A 329 -38.32 -3.95 -3.20
N ASP A 330 -38.52 -2.86 -2.46
CA ASP A 330 -39.81 -2.48 -1.91
C ASP A 330 -40.83 -2.17 -3.02
N ARG A 331 -40.39 -1.48 -4.09
CA ARG A 331 -41.25 -1.20 -5.26
C ARG A 331 -41.63 -2.47 -6.01
N GLU A 332 -40.67 -3.35 -6.30
CA GLU A 332 -40.95 -4.62 -6.98
C GLU A 332 -41.88 -5.51 -6.15
N ARG A 333 -41.73 -5.50 -4.81
CA ARG A 333 -42.61 -6.22 -3.90
C ARG A 333 -44.03 -5.65 -3.92
N ALA A 334 -44.19 -4.33 -3.84
CA ALA A 334 -45.50 -3.69 -3.89
C ALA A 334 -46.21 -3.93 -5.25
N LEU A 335 -45.47 -3.96 -6.36
CA LEU A 335 -46.02 -4.31 -7.67
C LEU A 335 -46.43 -5.78 -7.73
N ALA A 336 -45.60 -6.69 -7.21
CA ALA A 336 -45.90 -8.12 -7.17
C ALA A 336 -47.18 -8.41 -6.37
N GLU A 337 -47.37 -7.74 -5.23
CA GLU A 337 -48.58 -7.88 -4.40
C GLU A 337 -49.85 -7.36 -5.11
N LYS A 338 -49.75 -6.29 -5.91
CA LYS A 338 -50.87 -5.78 -6.73
C LYS A 338 -51.23 -6.74 -7.85
N GLU A 339 -50.23 -7.24 -8.57
CA GLU A 339 -50.41 -8.20 -9.67
C GLU A 339 -50.96 -9.54 -9.18
N GLU A 340 -50.55 -9.99 -7.99
CA GLU A 340 -51.09 -11.19 -7.35
C GLU A 340 -52.58 -11.03 -7.03
N LYS A 341 -53.00 -9.88 -6.47
CA LYS A 341 -54.42 -9.59 -6.20
C LYS A 341 -55.25 -9.54 -7.48
N GLN A 342 -54.74 -8.91 -8.54
CA GLN A 342 -55.42 -8.89 -9.85
C GLN A 342 -55.61 -10.30 -10.39
N ARG A 343 -54.55 -11.13 -10.35
CA ARG A 343 -54.62 -12.53 -10.78
C ARG A 343 -55.62 -13.36 -9.96
N GLN A 344 -55.71 -13.12 -8.66
CA GLN A 344 -56.70 -13.79 -7.81
C GLN A 344 -58.13 -13.36 -8.15
N ALA A 345 -58.37 -12.07 -8.40
CA ALA A 345 -59.68 -11.57 -8.81
C ALA A 345 -60.11 -12.11 -10.18
N GLU A 346 -59.20 -12.15 -11.16
CA GLU A 346 -59.45 -12.76 -12.48
C GLU A 346 -59.80 -14.25 -12.38
N LYS A 347 -59.10 -15.00 -11.50
CA LYS A 347 -59.43 -16.40 -11.23
C LYS A 347 -60.82 -16.58 -10.61
N GLN A 348 -61.20 -15.71 -9.67
CA GLN A 348 -62.52 -15.75 -9.05
C GLN A 348 -63.62 -15.40 -10.06
N ALA A 349 -63.42 -14.37 -10.89
CA ALA A 349 -64.36 -13.99 -11.94
C ALA A 349 -64.54 -15.11 -12.98
N GLY A 350 -63.44 -15.76 -13.38
CA GLY A 350 -63.49 -16.90 -14.31
C GLY A 350 -64.23 -18.13 -13.73
N GLN A 351 -64.08 -18.41 -12.44
CA GLN A 351 -64.80 -19.50 -11.76
C GLN A 351 -66.29 -19.22 -11.58
N THR A 352 -66.73 -17.97 -11.56
CA THR A 352 -68.16 -17.62 -11.46
C THR A 352 -68.91 -17.67 -12.79
N THR A 353 -68.20 -17.74 -13.92
CA THR A 353 -68.78 -17.76 -15.27
C THR A 353 -68.92 -19.16 -15.88
N GLU A 354 -68.34 -20.18 -15.25
CA GLU A 354 -68.58 -21.61 -15.52
C GLU A 354 -69.69 -22.13 -14.59
#